data_AF-A0A0D9QLC6-F1
#
_entry.id   AF-A0A0D9QLC6-F1
#
_cell.length_a   1.000
_cell.length_b   1.000
_cell.length_c   1.000
_cell.angle_alpha   90.00
_cell.angle_beta   90.00
_cell.angle_gamma   90.00
#
_symmetry.space_group_name_H-M   'P 1'
#
loop_
_entity.id
_entity.type
_entity.pdbx_description
1 polymer ?
#
loop_
_entity_poly.entity_id
_entity_poly.type
_entity_poly.pdbx_seq_one_letter_code
_entity_poly.pdbx_strand_id
1 'polypeptide(L)'
;MNTHKCYIINTYLQQIADREKSLSQGRCPREIDFPLDISNVGHEGKFGHEFLEFEFNSKGRLRYANNSNYKNDKIIRKEAYVSKSVLNELKRIIEESEICKESDKLWPAPDKIGKQELEIFLDGNEYYFTTSKIGSLSDLKQCDDPEGLRVFYYLVQDLKCFLFSLICLHFRIKPV
;
A
#
# COMPACT_ATOMS: atom_id res chain seq x y z
N MET A 1 12.10 3.78 14.10
CA MET A 1 12.27 4.35 12.75
C MET A 1 10.95 4.77 12.06
N ASN A 2 9.76 4.36 12.54
CA ASN A 2 8.48 4.60 11.83
C ASN A 2 7.76 5.95 12.05
N THR A 3 8.05 6.70 13.12
CA THR A 3 7.33 7.95 13.42
C THR A 3 7.74 9.12 12.52
N HIS A 4 9.01 9.22 12.12
CA HIS A 4 9.49 10.31 11.26
C HIS A 4 9.00 10.18 9.81
N LYS A 5 9.02 8.98 9.22
CA LYS A 5 8.46 8.73 7.88
C LYS A 5 6.96 9.04 7.84
N CYS A 6 6.22 8.58 8.85
CA CYS A 6 4.78 8.83 8.96
C CYS A 6 4.46 10.32 9.12
N TYR A 7 5.28 11.07 9.88
CA TYR A 7 5.11 12.53 10.01
C TYR A 7 5.37 13.27 8.69
N ILE A 8 6.39 12.88 7.94
CA ILE A 8 6.72 13.49 6.64
C ILE A 8 5.60 13.24 5.63
N ILE A 9 5.10 11.99 5.53
CA ILE A 9 3.98 11.64 4.64
C ILE A 9 2.72 12.39 5.05
N ASN A 10 2.39 12.46 6.34
CA ASN A 10 1.24 13.24 6.81
C ASN A 10 1.37 14.73 6.51
N THR A 11 2.56 15.30 6.68
CA THR A 11 2.82 16.71 6.37
C THR A 11 2.67 16.97 4.87
N TYR A 12 3.18 16.07 4.03
CA TYR A 12 3.07 16.17 2.57
C TYR A 12 1.62 16.00 2.09
N LEU A 13 0.88 15.04 2.64
CA LEU A 13 -0.55 14.85 2.37
C LEU A 13 -1.38 16.07 2.82
N GLN A 14 -1.03 16.67 3.96
CA GLN A 14 -1.67 17.89 4.42
C GLN A 14 -1.36 19.06 3.47
N GLN A 15 -0.13 19.18 2.98
CA GLN A 15 0.24 20.17 1.96
C GLN A 15 -0.51 19.96 0.64
N ILE A 16 -0.73 18.71 0.21
CA ILE A 16 -1.55 18.39 -0.97
C ILE A 16 -3.01 18.82 -0.72
N ALA A 17 -3.58 18.46 0.43
CA ALA A 17 -4.96 18.84 0.80
C ALA A 17 -5.14 20.38 0.86
N ASP A 18 -4.14 21.10 1.36
CA ASP A 18 -4.16 22.56 1.46
C ASP A 18 -3.98 23.22 0.08
N ARG A 19 -3.16 22.64 -0.82
CA ARG A 19 -3.06 23.08 -2.22
C ARG A 19 -4.37 22.87 -2.98
N GLU A 20 -5.06 21.75 -2.77
CA GLU A 20 -6.34 21.47 -3.43
C GLU A 20 -7.46 22.43 -2.99
N LYS A 21 -7.48 22.83 -1.71
CA LYS A 21 -8.39 23.89 -1.22
C LYS A 21 -8.16 25.24 -1.91
N SER A 22 -6.94 25.54 -2.34
CA SER A 22 -6.63 26.77 -3.09
C SER A 22 -7.04 26.72 -4.57
N LEU A 23 -7.24 25.51 -5.12
CA LEU A 23 -7.57 25.27 -6.53
C LEU A 23 -9.08 25.08 -6.77
N SER A 24 -9.94 25.21 -5.76
CA SER A 24 -11.38 24.98 -5.87
C SER A 24 -12.17 26.11 -6.56
N GLN A 25 -11.65 26.65 -7.66
CA GLN A 25 -12.39 27.41 -8.66
C GLN A 25 -11.84 27.09 -10.06
N GLY A 26 -12.28 25.98 -10.66
CA GLY A 26 -11.95 25.69 -12.07
C GLY A 26 -12.18 24.25 -12.49
N ARG A 27 -13.18 24.07 -13.38
CA ARG A 27 -13.52 22.92 -14.24
C ARG A 27 -12.68 21.62 -14.11
N CYS A 28 -13.39 20.51 -13.86
CA CYS A 28 -12.94 19.13 -14.08
C CYS A 28 -12.36 18.95 -15.50
N PRO A 29 -11.07 18.59 -15.66
CA PRO A 29 -10.54 18.13 -16.92
C PRO A 29 -10.87 16.64 -17.14
N ARG A 30 -11.12 16.33 -18.41
CA ARG A 30 -11.60 15.09 -19.03
C ARG A 30 -10.84 13.83 -18.60
N GLU A 31 -11.55 12.70 -18.66
CA GLU A 31 -11.07 11.32 -18.45
C GLU A 31 -9.68 11.11 -19.05
N ILE A 32 -8.72 10.88 -18.16
CA ILE A 32 -7.42 10.31 -18.50
C ILE A 32 -7.43 9.01 -17.71
N ASP A 33 -7.53 7.89 -18.43
CA ASP A 33 -7.27 6.56 -17.87
C ASP A 33 -5.92 6.64 -17.17
N PHE A 34 -5.94 6.54 -15.85
CA PHE A 34 -4.76 6.44 -15.02
C PHE A 34 -4.50 4.95 -14.84
N PRO A 35 -3.55 4.32 -15.55
CA PRO A 35 -3.36 2.87 -15.45
C PRO A 35 -2.55 2.57 -14.19
N LEU A 36 -3.15 2.85 -13.03
CA LEU A 36 -2.65 2.41 -11.74
C LEU A 36 -3.77 1.72 -10.98
N ASP A 37 -3.70 0.39 -10.98
CA ASP A 37 -4.43 -0.43 -10.04
C ASP A 37 -3.40 -1.11 -9.13
N ILE A 38 -3.59 -1.06 -7.82
CA ILE A 38 -2.75 -1.79 -6.86
C ILE A 38 -3.66 -2.58 -5.94
N SER A 39 -3.36 -3.86 -5.80
CA SER A 39 -3.97 -4.74 -4.81
C SER A 39 -2.84 -5.27 -3.93
N ASN A 40 -2.88 -4.99 -2.63
CA ASN A 40 -1.97 -5.59 -1.68
C ASN A 40 -2.78 -6.47 -0.74
N VAL A 41 -2.45 -7.76 -0.75
CA VAL A 41 -2.99 -8.73 0.20
C VAL A 41 -1.99 -8.84 1.32
N GLY A 42 -2.28 -8.12 2.39
CA GLY A 42 -1.48 -8.11 3.59
C GLY A 42 -1.66 -9.41 4.36
N HIS A 43 -0.50 -9.88 4.80
CA HIS A 43 -0.25 -10.79 5.91
C HIS A 43 -1.44 -11.63 6.38
N GLU A 44 -1.56 -12.85 5.85
CA GLU A 44 -2.37 -13.88 6.48
C GLU A 44 -1.62 -14.47 7.68
N GLY A 45 -2.17 -14.38 8.90
CA GLY A 45 -1.59 -15.03 10.08
C GLY A 45 -1.64 -16.56 10.02
N LYS A 46 -0.96 -17.25 10.95
CA LYS A 46 -0.79 -18.73 10.99
C LYS A 46 -2.07 -19.60 10.89
N PHE A 47 -3.25 -18.98 11.01
CA PHE A 47 -4.56 -19.63 10.99
C PHE A 47 -5.60 -18.87 10.14
N GLY A 48 -5.18 -17.92 9.28
CA GLY A 48 -6.11 -17.12 8.47
C GLY A 48 -6.96 -16.12 9.26
N HIS A 49 -6.61 -15.89 10.52
CA HIS A 49 -7.42 -15.08 11.43
C HIS A 49 -7.17 -13.58 11.30
N GLU A 50 -6.00 -13.18 10.81
CA GLU A 50 -5.61 -11.78 10.66
C GLU A 50 -5.26 -11.51 9.21
N PHE A 51 -5.74 -10.38 8.67
CA PHE A 51 -5.40 -9.90 7.34
C PHE A 51 -5.56 -8.38 7.22
N LEU A 52 -4.84 -7.80 6.27
CA LEU A 52 -4.94 -6.38 5.92
C LEU A 52 -4.92 -6.24 4.41
N GLU A 53 -6.04 -5.88 3.79
CA GLU A 53 -6.14 -5.71 2.35
C GLU A 53 -6.41 -4.26 2.00
N PHE A 54 -5.80 -3.80 0.91
CA PHE A 54 -6.20 -2.54 0.31
C PHE A 54 -6.06 -2.58 -1.20
N GLU A 55 -6.93 -1.81 -1.84
CA GLU A 55 -7.01 -1.67 -3.29
C GLU A 55 -7.13 -0.19 -3.63
N PHE A 56 -6.29 0.30 -4.55
CA PHE A 56 -6.58 1.55 -5.26
C PHE A 56 -6.83 1.20 -6.71
N ASN A 57 -7.87 1.81 -7.29
CA ASN A 57 -8.09 1.72 -8.71
C ASN A 57 -7.77 3.01 -9.47
N SER A 58 -7.67 2.88 -10.77
CA SER A 58 -7.48 3.92 -11.79
C SER A 58 -8.45 5.10 -11.67
N LYS A 59 -9.64 4.87 -11.12
CA LYS A 59 -10.70 5.87 -10.91
C LYS A 59 -10.61 6.57 -9.55
N GLY A 60 -9.58 6.28 -8.76
CA GLY A 60 -9.38 6.86 -7.44
C GLY A 60 -10.15 6.19 -6.32
N ARG A 61 -10.81 5.05 -6.57
CA ARG A 61 -11.49 4.31 -5.51
C ARG A 61 -10.44 3.61 -4.64
N LEU A 62 -10.43 3.94 -3.35
CA LEU A 62 -9.67 3.28 -2.31
C LEU A 62 -10.60 2.35 -1.53
N ARG A 63 -10.26 1.07 -1.46
CA ARG A 63 -10.89 0.09 -0.56
C ARG A 63 -9.88 -0.40 0.46
N TYR A 64 -10.34 -0.55 1.69
CA TYR A 64 -9.53 -0.99 2.82
C TYR A 64 -10.32 -2.01 3.62
N ALA A 65 -9.68 -3.13 3.96
CA ALA A 65 -10.20 -4.11 4.89
C ALA A 65 -9.11 -4.51 5.88
N ASN A 66 -9.43 -4.51 7.17
CA ASN A 66 -8.54 -4.99 8.21
C ASN A 66 -9.31 -5.88 9.17
N ASN A 67 -8.77 -7.06 9.41
CA ASN A 67 -9.18 -7.94 10.47
C ASN A 67 -7.95 -8.25 11.33
N SER A 68 -7.92 -7.73 12.55
CA SER A 68 -6.84 -7.99 13.51
C SER A 68 -7.20 -9.09 14.52
N ASN A 69 -8.42 -9.65 14.44
CA ASN A 69 -8.98 -10.64 15.37
C ASN A 69 -8.74 -10.34 16.87
N TYR A 70 -8.50 -9.08 17.22
CA TYR A 70 -8.31 -8.69 18.61
C TYR A 70 -9.68 -8.66 19.29
N LYS A 71 -9.88 -9.50 20.31
CA LYS A 71 -11.08 -9.51 21.18
C LYS A 71 -12.43 -9.62 20.44
N ASN A 72 -12.52 -10.43 19.38
CA ASN A 72 -13.74 -10.58 18.55
C ASN A 72 -14.19 -9.27 17.87
N ASP A 73 -13.27 -8.35 17.58
CA ASP A 73 -13.62 -7.13 16.87
C ASP A 73 -14.16 -7.43 15.46
N LYS A 74 -15.14 -6.62 15.04
CA LYS A 74 -15.70 -6.71 13.69
C LYS A 74 -14.65 -6.26 12.67
N ILE A 75 -14.57 -6.98 11.56
CA ILE A 75 -13.75 -6.61 10.40
C ILE A 75 -14.04 -5.15 10.01
N ILE A 76 -12.99 -4.33 9.95
CA ILE A 76 -13.08 -2.93 9.54
C ILE A 76 -13.03 -2.92 8.03
N ARG A 77 -14.10 -2.41 7.39
CA ARG A 77 -14.14 -2.17 5.95
C ARG A 77 -14.40 -0.70 5.69
N LYS A 78 -13.59 -0.09 4.83
CA LYS A 78 -13.70 1.32 4.46
C LYS A 78 -13.51 1.50 2.96
N GLU A 79 -14.21 2.49 2.44
CA GLU A 79 -14.19 2.83 1.04
C GLU A 79 -14.29 4.35 0.89
N ALA A 80 -13.43 4.91 0.05
CA ALA A 80 -13.39 6.34 -0.26
C ALA A 80 -12.93 6.56 -1.70
N TYR A 81 -13.16 7.75 -2.22
CA TYR A 81 -12.53 8.21 -3.46
C TYR A 81 -11.43 9.22 -3.11
N VAL A 82 -10.24 9.02 -3.66
CA VAL A 82 -9.09 9.90 -3.49
C VAL A 82 -8.91 10.80 -4.71
N SER A 83 -8.24 11.93 -4.51
CA SER A 83 -7.95 12.85 -5.62
C SER A 83 -6.87 12.28 -6.54
N LYS A 84 -6.78 12.84 -7.75
CA LYS A 84 -5.73 12.51 -8.70
C LYS A 84 -4.32 12.76 -8.15
N SER A 85 -4.16 13.76 -7.29
CA SER A 85 -2.88 14.06 -6.64
C SER A 85 -2.41 12.91 -5.75
N VAL A 86 -3.33 12.25 -5.03
CA VAL A 86 -3.04 11.07 -4.21
C VAL A 86 -2.63 9.89 -5.10
N LEU A 87 -3.30 9.68 -6.24
CA LEU A 87 -2.91 8.64 -7.20
C LEU A 87 -1.54 8.90 -7.82
N ASN A 88 -1.23 10.14 -8.17
CA ASN A 88 0.09 10.51 -8.69
C ASN A 88 1.20 10.23 -7.68
N GLU A 89 0.95 10.52 -6.40
CA GLU A 89 1.90 10.25 -5.33
C GLU A 89 2.09 8.75 -5.10
N LEU A 90 1.01 7.98 -5.14
CA LEU A 90 1.07 6.52 -5.10
C LEU A 90 1.90 5.95 -6.27
N LYS A 91 1.69 6.46 -7.49
CA LYS A 91 2.50 6.12 -8.67
C LYS A 91 3.98 6.44 -8.45
N ARG A 92 4.29 7.65 -7.96
CA ARG A 92 5.66 8.09 -7.65
C ARG A 92 6.36 7.16 -6.66
N ILE A 93 5.67 6.77 -5.58
CA ILE A 93 6.20 5.82 -4.57
C ILE A 93 6.57 4.48 -5.22
N ILE A 94 5.71 3.96 -6.10
CA ILE A 94 5.96 2.69 -6.79
C ILE A 94 7.14 2.82 -7.76
N GLU A 95 7.17 3.87 -8.58
CA GLU A 95 8.25 4.09 -9.55
C GLU A 95 9.62 4.29 -8.88
N GLU A 96 9.68 5.10 -7.81
CA GLU A 96 10.92 5.35 -7.05
C GLU A 96 11.42 4.12 -6.29
N SER A 97 10.53 3.19 -5.95
CA SER A 97 10.95 1.94 -5.31
C SER A 97 11.72 1.02 -6.26
N GLU A 98 11.57 1.22 -7.57
CA GLU A 98 12.12 0.33 -8.61
C GLU A 98 11.62 -1.12 -8.56
N ILE A 99 10.54 -1.41 -7.81
CA ILE A 99 9.97 -2.77 -7.66
C ILE A 99 9.67 -3.45 -9.01
N CYS A 100 9.33 -2.67 -10.04
CA CYS A 100 9.02 -3.17 -11.38
C CYS A 100 10.24 -3.81 -12.10
N LYS A 101 11.46 -3.64 -11.55
CA LYS A 101 12.69 -4.28 -12.05
C LYS A 101 13.01 -5.58 -11.33
N GLU A 102 12.30 -5.91 -10.25
CA GLU A 102 12.54 -7.07 -9.41
C GLU A 102 11.73 -8.30 -9.83
N SER A 103 12.06 -9.47 -9.27
CA SER A 103 11.33 -10.72 -9.50
C SER A 103 11.28 -11.58 -8.24
N ASP A 104 10.12 -12.17 -7.96
CA ASP A 104 9.88 -13.00 -6.78
C ASP A 104 10.33 -14.47 -6.91
N LYS A 105 10.94 -14.86 -8.04
CA LYS A 105 11.32 -16.26 -8.33
C LYS A 105 12.23 -16.90 -7.28
N LEU A 106 13.05 -16.08 -6.61
CA LEU A 106 14.01 -16.50 -5.59
C LEU A 106 13.56 -16.13 -4.17
N TRP A 107 12.34 -15.58 -4.03
CA TRP A 107 11.82 -15.19 -2.72
C TRP A 107 11.25 -16.40 -2.00
N PRO A 108 11.20 -16.37 -0.64
CA PRO A 108 10.59 -17.45 0.12
C PRO A 108 9.12 -17.61 -0.26
N ALA A 109 8.73 -18.83 -0.63
CA ALA A 109 7.34 -19.15 -0.95
C ALA A 109 6.43 -19.02 0.29
N PRO A 110 5.13 -18.70 0.12
CA PRO A 110 4.18 -18.64 1.22
C PRO A 110 4.17 -19.92 2.06
N ASP A 111 4.04 -19.75 3.37
CA ASP A 111 4.10 -20.85 4.32
C ASP A 111 3.00 -20.73 5.38
N LYS A 112 3.06 -21.59 6.41
CA LYS A 112 2.10 -21.56 7.53
C LYS A 112 2.26 -20.32 8.41
N ILE A 113 3.31 -19.52 8.27
CA ILE A 113 3.50 -18.31 9.07
C ILE A 113 2.73 -17.16 8.45
N GLY A 114 2.73 -17.10 7.12
CA GLY A 114 1.82 -16.25 6.37
C GLY A 114 2.21 -16.04 4.92
N LYS A 115 1.42 -15.17 4.29
CA LYS A 115 1.53 -14.80 2.87
C LYS A 115 1.49 -13.28 2.71
N GLN A 116 2.24 -12.76 1.75
CA GLN A 116 2.15 -11.38 1.29
C GLN A 116 2.04 -11.39 -0.24
N GLU A 117 1.10 -10.60 -0.75
CA GLU A 117 0.90 -10.45 -2.19
C GLU A 117 0.84 -8.98 -2.56
N LEU A 118 1.41 -8.66 -3.72
CA LEU A 118 1.38 -7.33 -4.30
C LEU A 118 1.13 -7.47 -5.80
N GLU A 119 0.03 -6.90 -6.24
CA GLU A 119 -0.33 -6.81 -7.64
C GLU A 119 -0.32 -5.33 -8.03
N ILE A 120 0.38 -5.01 -9.12
CA ILE A 120 0.51 -3.65 -9.63
C ILE A 120 0.23 -3.70 -11.12
N PHE A 121 -0.76 -2.95 -11.56
CA PHE A 121 -0.92 -2.58 -12.95
C PHE A 121 -0.37 -1.16 -13.13
N LEU A 122 0.69 -0.99 -13.90
CA LEU A 122 1.33 0.31 -14.15
C LEU A 122 1.64 0.48 -15.63
N ASP A 123 1.10 1.54 -16.23
CA ASP A 123 1.38 1.95 -17.61
C ASP A 123 1.21 0.81 -18.64
N GLY A 124 0.20 -0.04 -18.43
CA GLY A 124 -0.13 -1.17 -19.30
C GLY A 124 0.64 -2.46 -19.00
N ASN A 125 1.52 -2.46 -17.99
CA ASN A 125 2.25 -3.64 -17.54
C ASN A 125 1.69 -4.16 -16.22
N GLU A 126 1.62 -5.48 -16.09
CA GLU A 126 1.19 -6.14 -14.87
C GLU A 126 2.39 -6.75 -14.15
N TYR A 127 2.46 -6.52 -12.84
CA TYR A 127 3.48 -7.07 -11.95
C TYR A 127 2.79 -7.77 -10.79
N TYR A 128 3.19 -9.01 -10.53
CA TYR A 128 2.64 -9.84 -9.48
C TYR A 128 3.80 -10.39 -8.64
N PHE A 129 3.73 -10.19 -7.33
CA PHE A 129 4.72 -10.67 -6.39
C PHE A 129 4.05 -11.43 -5.27
N THR A 130 4.56 -12.61 -4.94
CA THR A 130 4.08 -13.43 -3.82
C THR A 130 5.25 -13.92 -2.98
N THR A 131 5.18 -13.74 -1.66
CA THR A 131 6.19 -14.25 -0.73
C THR A 131 5.61 -14.60 0.64
N SER A 132 6.38 -15.29 1.49
CA SER A 132 6.03 -15.51 2.90
C SER A 132 6.01 -14.19 3.69
N LYS A 133 5.46 -14.22 4.91
CA LYS A 133 5.51 -13.09 5.84
C LYS A 133 6.97 -12.70 6.13
N ILE A 134 7.30 -11.44 5.85
CA ILE A 134 8.54 -10.81 6.30
C ILE A 134 8.29 -10.12 7.64
N GLY A 135 8.94 -10.56 8.71
CA GLY A 135 8.81 -9.96 10.04
C GLY A 135 9.83 -8.85 10.29
N SER A 136 11.07 -9.06 9.85
CA SER A 136 12.19 -8.15 10.09
C SER A 136 13.24 -8.17 8.98
N LEU A 137 14.15 -7.19 9.00
CA LEU A 137 15.29 -7.16 8.06
C LEU A 137 16.23 -8.37 8.18
N SER A 138 16.20 -9.08 9.31
CA SER A 138 17.01 -10.28 9.51
C SER A 138 16.54 -11.44 8.64
N ASP A 139 15.24 -11.50 8.34
CA ASP A 139 14.63 -12.58 7.57
C ASP A 139 15.09 -12.54 6.10
N LEU A 140 15.46 -11.35 5.60
CA LEU A 140 15.96 -11.19 4.23
C LEU A 140 17.33 -11.83 4.02
N LYS A 141 18.14 -11.99 5.08
CA LYS A 141 19.49 -12.57 4.95
C LYS A 141 19.47 -14.05 4.59
N GLN A 142 18.32 -14.70 4.73
CA GLN A 142 18.11 -16.12 4.42
C GLN A 142 17.52 -16.32 3.01
N CYS A 143 17.26 -15.24 2.27
CA CYS A 143 16.76 -15.25 0.91
C CYS A 143 17.91 -15.33 -0.11
N ASP A 144 17.69 -16.02 -1.22
CA ASP A 144 18.63 -16.08 -2.34
C ASP A 144 18.67 -14.77 -3.17
N ASP A 145 17.65 -13.92 -3.01
CA ASP A 145 17.60 -12.54 -3.50
C ASP A 145 17.27 -11.55 -2.35
N PRO A 146 18.28 -11.17 -1.54
CA PRO A 146 18.08 -10.29 -0.39
C PRO A 146 17.92 -8.81 -0.77
N GLU A 147 18.28 -8.41 -2.00
CA GLU A 147 18.17 -7.02 -2.46
C GLU A 147 16.77 -6.75 -3.03
N GLY A 148 16.26 -7.60 -3.93
CA GLY A 148 14.90 -7.44 -4.47
C GLY A 148 13.84 -7.59 -3.38
N LEU A 149 14.02 -8.54 -2.46
CA LEU A 149 13.12 -8.70 -1.31
C LEU A 149 13.17 -7.48 -0.37
N ARG A 150 14.29 -6.74 -0.33
CA ARG A 150 14.42 -5.50 0.47
C ARG A 150 13.66 -4.35 -0.15
N VAL A 151 13.70 -4.23 -1.47
CA VAL A 151 12.88 -3.28 -2.21
C VAL A 151 11.40 -3.52 -1.90
N PHE A 152 10.93 -4.77 -2.02
CA PHE A 152 9.57 -5.16 -1.67
C PHE A 152 9.21 -4.81 -0.21
N TYR A 153 10.07 -5.16 0.74
CA TYR A 153 9.86 -4.91 2.17
C TYR A 153 9.68 -3.42 2.50
N TYR A 154 10.48 -2.54 1.88
CA TYR A 154 10.35 -1.10 2.10
C TYR A 154 9.16 -0.50 1.37
N LEU A 155 8.89 -0.91 0.12
CA LEU A 155 7.72 -0.45 -0.63
C LEU A 155 6.44 -0.77 0.14
N VAL A 156 6.26 -2.00 0.62
CA VAL A 156 5.06 -2.39 1.40
C VAL A 156 4.90 -1.53 2.65
N GLN A 157 5.99 -1.14 3.32
CA GLN A 157 5.92 -0.25 4.47
C GLN A 157 5.50 1.17 4.11
N ASP A 158 6.08 1.72 3.03
CA ASP A 158 5.75 3.07 2.58
C ASP A 158 4.28 3.13 2.10
N LEU A 159 3.80 2.10 1.40
CA LEU A 159 2.38 1.94 1.02
C LEU A 159 1.45 1.84 2.22
N LYS A 160 1.78 1.01 3.23
CA LYS A 160 0.98 0.91 4.46
C LYS A 160 0.94 2.25 5.19
N CYS A 161 2.07 2.96 5.27
CA CYS A 161 2.14 4.26 5.89
C CYS A 161 1.27 5.30 5.17
N PHE A 162 1.30 5.29 3.83
CA PHE A 162 0.47 6.14 2.99
C PHE A 162 -1.03 5.85 3.20
N LEU A 163 -1.42 4.59 3.09
CA LEU A 163 -2.78 4.11 3.33
C LEU A 163 -3.30 4.48 4.72
N PHE A 164 -2.55 4.17 5.77
CA PHE A 164 -2.95 4.45 7.14
C PHE A 164 -3.12 5.96 7.39
N SER A 165 -2.30 6.79 6.76
CA SER A 165 -2.46 8.25 6.84
C SER A 165 -3.80 8.69 6.23
N LEU A 166 -4.16 8.16 5.05
CA LEU A 166 -5.44 8.46 4.40
C LEU A 166 -6.64 7.98 5.23
N ILE A 167 -6.61 6.74 5.74
CA ILE A 167 -7.68 6.16 6.56
C ILE A 167 -7.84 6.91 7.89
N CYS A 168 -6.72 7.23 8.56
CA CYS A 168 -6.69 8.03 9.79
C CYS A 168 -7.35 9.39 9.59
N LEU A 169 -6.90 10.15 8.59
CA LEU A 169 -7.32 11.53 8.37
C LEU A 169 -8.79 11.60 7.95
N HIS A 170 -9.21 10.70 7.06
CA HIS A 170 -10.56 10.74 6.50
C HIS A 170 -11.62 10.15 7.45
N PHE A 171 -11.36 8.98 8.02
CA PHE A 171 -12.34 8.27 8.84
C PHE A 171 -12.19 8.52 10.34
N ARG A 172 -11.10 9.17 10.78
CA ARG A 172 -10.77 9.40 12.21
C ARG A 172 -10.72 8.10 13.02
N ILE A 173 -10.28 7.02 12.38
CA ILE A 173 -10.09 5.71 13.01
C ILE A 173 -8.59 5.50 13.19
N LYS A 174 -8.18 4.94 14.31
CA LYS A 174 -6.81 4.41 14.45
C LYS A 174 -6.74 3.11 13.67
N PRO A 175 -5.98 3.03 12.56
CA PRO A 175 -5.66 1.76 11.94
C PRO A 175 -4.90 0.95 12.98
N VAL A 176 -5.49 -0.18 13.35
CA VAL A 176 -4.94 -1.13 14.33
C VAL A 176 -3.85 -1.95 13.65
#